data_AF-A0AAV9TML4-F1
#
_entry.id   AF-A0AAV9TML4-F1
#
_cell.length_a   1.000
_cell.length_b   1.000
_cell.length_c   1.000
_cell.angle_alpha   90.00
_cell.angle_beta   90.00
_cell.angle_gamma   90.00
#
_symmetry.space_group_name_H-M   'P 1'
#
loop_
_entity.id
_entity.type
_entity.pdbx_description
1 polymer ?
#
loop_
_entity_poly.entity_id
_entity_poly.type
_entity_poly.pdbx_seq_one_letter_code
_entity_poly.pdbx_strand_id
1 'polypeptide(L)'
;MADDNDIMEGSAAPPALTPEQRWELMLEKLKSSKVPNGAARIHELLEKSAVELTEYLINCGFSSVSTEWFHWTIDTKVWIHIHAYIVKTGSLIAYPWMQDEPPRQPEDARGESAKFNNLKHLFLKRALFPATKIVEMGMPLMQPELHMDREVDWVMPVEQRQKIWDQVFPGVLCSPGHPFEIVVPLVTKSMAHIVDPMPELNSLAPTVLRIASVKRLNSWGQFAEALVLSNAPGAEDNERNRTDLALYYARTLHWASRTIITGTSTPLAEALKDIARDRERMRDGVSAQDILMQFQEELTQQQLDRCQDELKLMPWFSQDEHASYLVGHWLEGERDRTTAEERCRLLRDWCDLLKGTPQHQMQHINTSKLSPAELRGACVVAWKRKITEWQSVIDGDPSFSLKDEMHWANQMWESNARE
;
A
#
# COMPACT_ATOMS: atom_id res chain seq x y z
N MET A 1 -42.34 -35.49 -31.86
CA MET A 1 -41.49 -34.30 -31.91
C MET A 1 -41.60 -33.68 -30.54
N ALA A 2 -40.71 -34.09 -29.65
CA ALA A 2 -40.69 -33.68 -28.26
C ALA A 2 -39.67 -32.54 -28.12
N ASP A 3 -40.09 -31.50 -27.40
CA ASP A 3 -39.25 -30.43 -26.88
C ASP A 3 -38.13 -31.03 -26.01
N ASP A 4 -36.88 -30.72 -26.33
CA ASP A 4 -35.78 -30.78 -25.37
C ASP A 4 -35.24 -29.36 -25.20
N ASN A 5 -35.87 -28.64 -24.27
CA ASN A 5 -35.28 -27.47 -23.61
C ASN A 5 -34.24 -28.00 -22.61
N ASP A 6 -33.00 -28.15 -23.07
CA ASP A 6 -31.85 -28.26 -22.17
C ASP A 6 -31.56 -26.87 -21.60
N ILE A 7 -32.24 -26.58 -20.49
CA ILE A 7 -31.85 -25.54 -19.56
C ILE A 7 -30.50 -25.98 -18.99
N MET A 8 -29.43 -25.41 -19.52
CA MET A 8 -28.11 -25.43 -18.88
C MET A 8 -28.25 -24.77 -17.51
N GLU A 9 -28.49 -25.58 -16.48
CA GLU A 9 -28.37 -25.18 -15.08
C GLU A 9 -26.97 -24.57 -14.91
N GLY A 10 -26.97 -23.26 -14.67
CA GLY A 10 -25.76 -22.53 -14.30
C GLY A 10 -25.19 -23.22 -13.06
N SER A 11 -24.00 -23.81 -13.22
CA SER A 11 -23.20 -24.32 -12.11
C SER A 11 -23.01 -23.19 -11.11
N ALA A 12 -23.84 -23.18 -10.06
CA ALA A 12 -23.68 -22.26 -8.95
C ALA A 12 -22.28 -22.50 -8.38
N ALA A 13 -21.49 -21.43 -8.25
CA ALA A 13 -20.22 -21.52 -7.56
C ALA A 13 -20.44 -22.19 -6.20
N PRO A 14 -19.56 -23.12 -5.79
CA PRO A 14 -19.70 -23.78 -4.49
C PRO A 14 -19.84 -22.73 -3.38
N PRO A 15 -20.67 -23.00 -2.36
CA PRO A 15 -20.90 -22.03 -1.29
C PRO A 15 -19.59 -21.69 -0.59
N ALA A 16 -19.40 -20.40 -0.28
CA ALA A 16 -18.23 -19.90 0.43
C ALA A 16 -18.04 -20.64 1.76
N LEU A 17 -16.79 -21.01 2.05
CA LEU A 17 -16.47 -21.73 3.29
C LEU A 17 -16.69 -20.85 4.53
N THR A 18 -17.40 -21.40 5.50
CA THR A 18 -17.59 -20.79 6.83
C THR A 18 -16.27 -20.72 7.60
N PRO A 19 -16.13 -19.80 8.58
CA PRO A 19 -14.95 -19.73 9.45
C PRO A 19 -14.60 -21.08 10.11
N GLU A 20 -15.62 -21.83 10.55
CA GLU A 20 -15.47 -23.15 11.16
C GLU A 20 -14.89 -24.17 10.18
N GLN A 21 -15.39 -24.19 8.94
CA GLN A 21 -14.85 -25.08 7.89
C GLN A 21 -13.40 -24.72 7.53
N ARG A 22 -13.06 -23.44 7.44
CA ARG A 22 -11.68 -23.00 7.20
C ARG A 22 -10.75 -23.40 8.35
N TRP A 23 -11.23 -23.27 9.58
CA TRP A 23 -10.52 -23.73 10.77
C TRP A 23 -10.27 -25.24 10.74
N GLU A 24 -11.29 -26.04 10.42
CA GLU A 24 -11.17 -27.50 10.29
C GLU A 24 -10.13 -27.90 9.25
N LEU A 25 -10.11 -27.23 8.09
CA LEU A 25 -9.09 -27.45 7.06
C LEU A 25 -7.68 -27.14 7.57
N MET A 26 -7.48 -26.01 8.24
CA MET A 26 -6.19 -25.67 8.85
C MET A 26 -5.75 -26.72 9.88
N LEU A 27 -6.68 -27.20 10.71
CA LEU A 27 -6.42 -28.21 11.72
C LEU A 27 -6.09 -29.57 11.11
N GLU A 28 -6.81 -29.98 10.07
CA GLU A 28 -6.53 -31.19 9.31
C GLU A 28 -5.12 -31.14 8.70
N LYS A 29 -4.71 -30.00 8.13
CA LYS A 29 -3.35 -29.82 7.62
C LYS A 29 -2.31 -30.01 8.71
N LEU A 30 -2.44 -29.35 9.86
CA LEU A 30 -1.49 -29.55 10.97
C LEU A 30 -1.46 -30.99 11.49
N LYS A 31 -2.61 -31.66 11.58
CA LYS A 31 -2.70 -33.08 11.95
C LYS A 31 -1.97 -33.96 10.94
N SER A 32 -2.20 -33.76 9.64
CA SER A 32 -1.56 -34.51 8.56
C SER A 32 -0.04 -34.34 8.57
N SER A 33 0.45 -33.17 9.00
CA SER A 33 1.87 -32.84 9.15
C SER A 33 2.45 -33.20 10.53
N LYS A 34 1.70 -33.92 11.38
CA LYS A 34 2.12 -34.38 12.71
C LYS A 34 2.60 -33.25 13.64
N VAL A 35 2.03 -32.05 13.50
CA VAL A 35 2.36 -30.91 14.36
C VAL A 35 1.67 -31.08 15.71
N PRO A 36 2.43 -31.15 16.83
CA PRO A 36 1.82 -31.29 18.15
C PRO A 36 1.00 -30.05 18.51
N ASN A 37 -0.11 -30.24 19.22
CA ASN A 37 -0.99 -29.16 19.70
C ASN A 37 -1.48 -28.20 18.60
N GLY A 38 -1.75 -28.72 17.39
CA GLY A 38 -2.14 -27.90 16.23
C GLY A 38 -3.25 -26.89 16.50
N ALA A 39 -4.30 -27.25 17.26
CA ALA A 39 -5.38 -26.32 17.60
C ALA A 39 -4.91 -25.09 18.38
N ALA A 40 -4.10 -25.28 19.43
CA ALA A 40 -3.53 -24.18 20.20
C ALA A 40 -2.62 -23.30 19.33
N ARG A 41 -1.85 -23.93 18.42
CA ARG A 41 -0.99 -23.22 17.48
C ARG A 41 -1.78 -22.37 16.49
N ILE A 42 -2.90 -22.85 15.96
CA ILE A 42 -3.75 -22.05 15.06
C ILE A 42 -4.33 -20.85 15.82
N HIS A 43 -4.82 -21.04 17.06
CA HIS A 43 -5.32 -19.91 17.86
C HIS A 43 -4.25 -18.82 18.05
N GLU A 44 -3.02 -19.20 18.41
CA GLU A 44 -1.91 -18.25 18.53
C GLU A 44 -1.65 -17.49 17.21
N LEU A 45 -1.65 -18.21 16.09
CA LEU A 45 -1.44 -17.62 14.76
C LEU A 45 -2.58 -16.69 14.33
N LEU A 46 -3.84 -17.03 14.66
CA LEU A 46 -4.99 -16.16 14.38
C LEU A 46 -4.89 -14.85 15.15
N GLU A 47 -4.58 -14.92 16.45
CA GLU A 47 -4.44 -13.71 17.28
C GLU A 47 -3.29 -12.83 16.80
N LYS A 48 -2.13 -13.42 16.52
CA LYS A 48 -0.99 -12.70 15.95
C LYS A 48 -1.36 -12.03 14.61
N SER A 49 -2.00 -12.77 13.72
CA SER A 49 -2.41 -12.27 12.40
C SER A 49 -3.46 -11.15 12.50
N ALA A 50 -4.33 -11.19 13.51
CA ALA A 50 -5.32 -10.13 13.76
C ALA A 50 -4.65 -8.81 14.21
N VAL A 51 -3.64 -8.90 15.08
CA VAL A 51 -2.84 -7.75 15.53
C VAL A 51 -2.09 -7.14 14.34
N GLU A 52 -1.35 -7.96 13.58
CA GLU A 52 -0.59 -7.51 12.40
C GLU A 52 -1.50 -6.92 11.30
N LEU A 53 -2.67 -7.54 11.05
CA LEU A 53 -3.64 -6.99 10.10
C LEU A 53 -4.21 -5.66 10.58
N THR A 54 -4.46 -5.50 11.88
CA THR A 54 -4.95 -4.23 12.43
C THR A 54 -3.92 -3.11 12.26
N GLU A 55 -2.65 -3.36 12.56
CA GLU A 55 -1.57 -2.38 12.35
C GLU A 55 -1.44 -1.99 10.87
N TYR A 56 -1.53 -2.97 9.96
CA TYR A 56 -1.55 -2.73 8.52
C TYR A 56 -2.72 -1.82 8.11
N LEU A 57 -3.94 -2.14 8.56
CA LEU A 57 -5.14 -1.39 8.20
C LEU A 57 -5.13 0.05 8.74
N ILE A 58 -4.53 0.27 9.93
CA ILE A 58 -4.32 1.63 10.48
C ILE A 58 -3.38 2.42 9.57
N ASN A 59 -2.25 1.82 9.16
CA ASN A 59 -1.29 2.45 8.24
C ASN A 59 -1.90 2.76 6.86
N CYS A 60 -2.86 1.95 6.41
CA CYS A 60 -3.63 2.20 5.20
C CYS A 60 -4.83 3.15 5.41
N GLY A 61 -5.02 3.71 6.61
CA GLY A 61 -6.03 4.72 6.87
C GLY A 61 -7.47 4.23 7.05
N PHE A 62 -7.69 2.92 7.24
CA PHE A 62 -9.04 2.38 7.35
C PHE A 62 -9.74 2.82 8.64
N SER A 63 -10.94 3.37 8.50
CA SER A 63 -11.82 3.71 9.62
C SER A 63 -12.42 2.44 10.25
N SER A 64 -12.91 1.54 9.41
CA SER A 64 -13.60 0.28 9.72
C SER A 64 -13.37 -0.73 8.58
N VAL A 65 -13.68 -2.00 8.83
CA VAL A 65 -13.71 -3.09 7.84
C VAL A 65 -14.82 -4.08 8.20
N SER A 66 -15.30 -4.86 7.23
CA SER A 66 -16.31 -5.89 7.48
C SER A 66 -15.75 -7.02 8.36
N THR A 67 -16.61 -7.57 9.23
CA THR A 67 -16.27 -8.72 10.09
C THR A 67 -15.86 -9.93 9.26
N GLU A 68 -16.62 -10.22 8.20
CA GLU A 68 -16.40 -11.37 7.33
C GLU A 68 -15.05 -11.29 6.62
N TRP A 69 -14.74 -10.15 6.00
CA TRP A 69 -13.46 -9.96 5.32
C TRP A 69 -12.27 -9.97 6.29
N PHE A 70 -12.44 -9.38 7.49
CA PHE A 70 -11.37 -9.36 8.49
C PHE A 70 -11.00 -10.78 8.95
N HIS A 71 -11.99 -11.61 9.27
CA HIS A 71 -11.76 -13.03 9.62
C HIS A 71 -11.23 -13.82 8.42
N TRP A 72 -11.78 -13.61 7.23
CA TRP A 72 -11.31 -14.25 6.00
C TRP A 72 -9.82 -13.96 5.74
N THR A 73 -9.40 -12.71 5.93
CA THR A 73 -8.00 -12.29 5.70
C THR A 73 -7.07 -12.91 6.75
N ILE A 74 -7.50 -12.97 8.01
CA ILE A 74 -6.74 -13.64 9.08
C ILE A 74 -6.54 -15.12 8.77
N ASP A 75 -7.62 -15.84 8.43
CA ASP A 75 -7.55 -17.28 8.12
C ASP A 75 -6.63 -17.55 6.93
N THR A 76 -6.72 -16.71 5.89
CA THR A 76 -5.83 -16.76 4.73
C THR A 76 -4.35 -16.56 5.12
N LYS A 77 -4.05 -15.55 5.95
CA LYS A 77 -2.68 -15.32 6.44
C LYS A 77 -2.14 -16.51 7.22
N VAL A 78 -2.97 -17.11 8.08
CA VAL A 78 -2.58 -18.29 8.86
C VAL A 78 -2.35 -19.50 7.97
N TRP A 79 -3.20 -19.73 6.96
CA TRP A 79 -3.00 -20.80 5.98
C TRP A 79 -1.65 -20.66 5.26
N ILE A 80 -1.38 -19.46 4.72
CA ILE A 80 -0.11 -19.17 4.03
C ILE A 80 1.08 -19.42 4.96
N HIS A 81 0.98 -18.98 6.22
CA HIS A 81 2.03 -19.20 7.22
C HIS A 81 2.27 -20.69 7.51
N ILE A 82 1.19 -21.47 7.71
CA ILE A 82 1.26 -22.92 7.94
C ILE A 82 1.99 -23.58 6.78
N HIS A 83 1.63 -23.26 5.54
CA HIS A 83 2.20 -23.89 4.36
C HIS A 83 3.66 -23.50 4.11
N ALA A 84 3.99 -22.22 4.24
CA ALA A 84 5.33 -21.72 3.99
C ALA A 84 6.34 -22.19 5.05
N TYR A 85 5.96 -22.19 6.33
CA TYR A 85 6.93 -22.32 7.43
C TYR A 85 6.80 -23.61 8.23
N ILE A 86 5.60 -24.18 8.33
CA ILE A 86 5.33 -25.35 9.17
C ILE A 86 5.37 -26.63 8.33
N VAL A 87 4.50 -26.71 7.32
CA VAL A 87 4.43 -27.87 6.40
C VAL A 87 5.58 -27.83 5.40
N LYS A 88 6.06 -26.63 5.05
CA LYS A 88 7.14 -26.39 4.08
C LYS A 88 6.88 -27.06 2.73
N THR A 89 5.65 -26.94 2.25
CA THR A 89 5.35 -27.28 0.86
C THR A 89 6.06 -26.22 0.02
N GLY A 90 7.14 -26.58 -0.68
CA GLY A 90 7.97 -25.64 -1.47
C GLY A 90 7.26 -24.96 -2.65
N SER A 91 5.93 -24.96 -2.67
CA SER A 91 5.05 -24.29 -3.62
C SER A 91 4.10 -23.36 -2.87
N LEU A 92 3.77 -22.22 -3.49
CA LEU A 92 2.61 -21.41 -3.09
C LEU A 92 1.37 -22.29 -3.32
N ILE A 93 0.79 -22.80 -2.24
CA ILE A 93 -0.44 -23.59 -2.33
C ILE A 93 -1.62 -22.62 -2.32
N ALA A 94 -2.40 -22.64 -3.41
CA ALA A 94 -3.71 -22.00 -3.48
C ALA A 94 -4.54 -22.42 -2.26
N TYR A 95 -4.99 -21.45 -1.46
CA TYR A 95 -5.86 -21.75 -0.33
C TYR A 95 -7.30 -21.96 -0.82
N PRO A 96 -8.04 -22.96 -0.30
CA PRO A 96 -9.27 -23.45 -0.93
C PRO A 96 -10.41 -22.43 -1.10
N TRP A 97 -10.37 -21.31 -0.37
CA TRP A 97 -11.44 -20.29 -0.33
C TRP A 97 -10.99 -18.94 -0.93
N MET A 98 -9.96 -18.94 -1.78
CA MET A 98 -9.39 -17.70 -2.34
C MET A 98 -10.40 -16.90 -3.17
N GLN A 99 -11.24 -17.59 -3.94
CA GLN A 99 -12.24 -16.97 -4.81
C GLN A 99 -13.45 -16.41 -4.02
N ASP A 100 -13.56 -16.76 -2.74
CA ASP A 100 -14.65 -16.35 -1.86
C ASP A 100 -14.31 -15.08 -1.04
N GLU A 101 -13.43 -14.21 -1.55
CA GLU A 101 -13.05 -12.97 -0.84
C GLU A 101 -14.31 -12.09 -0.59
N PRO A 102 -14.70 -11.86 0.68
CA PRO A 102 -15.85 -11.01 1.00
C PRO A 102 -15.53 -9.53 0.71
N PRO A 103 -16.54 -8.65 0.61
CA PRO A 103 -16.30 -7.22 0.53
C PRO A 103 -15.56 -6.69 1.77
N ARG A 104 -14.49 -5.93 1.56
CA ARG A 104 -13.71 -5.32 2.65
C ARG A 104 -14.50 -4.27 3.41
N GLN A 105 -15.30 -3.47 2.70
CA GLN A 105 -16.17 -2.45 3.31
C GLN A 105 -17.46 -3.10 3.82
N PRO A 106 -17.91 -2.77 5.04
CA PRO A 106 -19.19 -3.26 5.54
C PRO A 106 -20.36 -2.57 4.83
N GLU A 107 -21.45 -3.28 4.61
CA GLU A 107 -22.67 -2.72 4.01
C GLU A 107 -23.38 -1.73 4.95
N ASP A 108 -23.33 -2.00 6.26
CA ASP A 108 -23.87 -1.14 7.31
C ASP A 108 -23.02 -1.21 8.59
N ALA A 109 -23.35 -0.37 9.57
CA ALA A 109 -22.63 -0.31 10.85
C ALA A 109 -22.65 -1.63 11.66
N ARG A 110 -23.58 -2.55 11.38
CA ARG A 110 -23.65 -3.86 12.06
C ARG A 110 -22.67 -4.87 11.47
N GLY A 111 -22.27 -4.67 10.21
CA GLY A 111 -21.24 -5.48 9.54
C GLY A 111 -19.81 -5.18 9.99
N GLU A 112 -19.58 -4.10 10.74
CA GLU A 112 -18.24 -3.68 11.17
C GLU A 112 -17.56 -4.69 12.10
N SER A 113 -16.27 -4.92 11.88
CA SER A 113 -15.44 -5.80 12.71
C SER A 113 -15.20 -5.21 14.10
N ALA A 114 -15.95 -5.71 15.08
CA ALA A 114 -15.74 -5.38 16.49
C ALA A 114 -14.30 -5.72 16.94
N LYS A 115 -13.70 -6.81 16.43
CA LYS A 115 -12.32 -7.20 16.75
C LYS A 115 -11.32 -6.17 16.24
N PHE A 116 -11.46 -5.73 14.98
CA PHE A 116 -10.63 -4.66 14.42
C PHE A 116 -10.78 -3.36 15.21
N ASN A 117 -12.01 -2.92 15.47
CA ASN A 117 -12.29 -1.67 16.17
C ASN A 117 -11.71 -1.66 17.60
N ASN A 118 -11.83 -2.78 18.32
CA ASN A 118 -11.25 -2.92 19.66
C ASN A 118 -9.72 -2.87 19.65
N LEU A 119 -9.06 -3.62 18.74
CA LEU A 119 -7.60 -3.60 18.60
C LEU A 119 -7.11 -2.21 18.16
N LYS A 120 -7.77 -1.60 17.18
CA LYS A 120 -7.46 -0.25 16.69
C LYS A 120 -7.51 0.77 17.81
N HIS A 121 -8.53 0.73 18.65
CA HIS A 121 -8.63 1.62 19.80
C HIS A 121 -7.47 1.43 20.79
N LEU A 122 -6.99 0.19 21.01
CA LEU A 122 -5.80 -0.08 21.82
C LEU A 122 -4.53 0.52 21.22
N PHE A 123 -4.36 0.45 19.89
CA PHE A 123 -3.25 1.09 19.19
C PHE A 123 -3.33 2.61 19.26
N LEU A 124 -4.49 3.20 18.98
CA LEU A 124 -4.68 4.65 18.94
C LEU A 124 -4.56 5.31 20.32
N LYS A 125 -4.91 4.61 21.41
CA LYS A 125 -4.67 5.10 22.78
C LYS A 125 -3.20 5.46 23.03
N ARG A 126 -2.25 4.83 22.32
CA ARG A 126 -0.82 5.14 22.45
C ARG A 126 -0.48 6.52 21.88
N ALA A 127 -1.15 6.95 20.81
CA ALA A 127 -0.91 8.24 20.15
C ALA A 127 -1.38 9.48 20.97
N LEU A 128 -2.05 9.24 22.12
CA LEU A 128 -2.48 10.28 23.04
C LEU A 128 -1.37 10.72 24.01
N PHE A 129 -0.31 9.92 24.17
CA PHE A 129 0.78 10.27 25.06
C PHE A 129 1.78 11.20 24.33
N PRO A 130 2.36 12.20 25.03
CA PRO A 130 3.50 12.95 24.51
C PRO A 130 4.67 12.02 24.20
N ALA A 131 5.50 12.40 23.24
CA ALA A 131 6.63 11.57 22.78
C ALA A 131 7.61 11.20 23.89
N THR A 132 7.84 12.08 24.87
CA THR A 132 8.68 11.79 26.05
C THR A 132 8.18 10.57 26.81
N LYS A 133 6.88 10.53 27.12
CA LYS A 133 6.25 9.40 27.79
C LYS A 133 6.23 8.14 26.94
N ILE A 134 6.06 8.26 25.62
CA ILE A 134 6.14 7.11 24.69
C ILE A 134 7.51 6.43 24.82
N VAL A 135 8.59 7.22 24.79
CA VAL A 135 9.96 6.70 24.92
C VAL A 135 10.23 6.14 26.31
N GLU A 136 9.75 6.77 27.39
CA GLU A 136 9.85 6.25 28.76
C GLU A 136 9.18 4.88 28.93
N MET A 137 8.10 4.62 28.18
CA MET A 137 7.43 3.31 28.14
C MET A 137 8.16 2.27 27.26
N GLY A 138 9.33 2.62 26.71
CA GLY A 138 10.11 1.75 25.82
C GLY A 138 9.49 1.55 24.43
N MET A 139 8.59 2.44 24.02
CA MET A 139 7.91 2.35 22.72
C MET A 139 8.68 3.13 21.64
N PRO A 140 8.51 2.75 20.35
CA PRO A 140 9.04 3.52 19.21
C PRO A 140 8.61 4.99 19.25
N LEU A 141 9.53 5.91 18.91
CA LEU A 141 9.24 7.35 18.87
C LEU A 141 8.17 7.68 17.82
N MET A 142 8.30 7.07 16.65
CA MET A 142 7.36 7.20 15.54
C MET A 142 6.63 5.88 15.30
N GLN A 143 5.43 5.96 14.73
CA GLN A 143 4.68 4.75 14.40
C GLN A 143 5.45 3.88 13.40
N PRO A 144 5.53 2.56 13.61
CA PRO A 144 6.14 1.67 12.65
C PRO A 144 5.42 1.75 11.30
N GLU A 145 6.19 1.94 10.24
CA GLU A 145 5.69 2.00 8.88
C GLU A 145 5.62 0.62 8.23
N LEU A 146 4.79 0.50 7.19
CA LEU A 146 4.90 -0.60 6.26
C LEU A 146 6.12 -0.39 5.36
N HIS A 147 6.81 -1.48 5.00
CA HIS A 147 7.87 -1.42 4.00
C HIS A 147 7.32 -0.91 2.67
N MET A 148 7.97 0.10 2.09
CA MET A 148 7.73 0.59 0.73
C MET A 148 8.73 -0.03 -0.23
N ASP A 149 8.23 -0.70 -1.26
CA ASP A 149 9.04 -1.29 -2.33
C ASP A 149 9.53 -0.18 -3.27
N ARG A 150 10.58 0.54 -2.87
CA ARG A 150 11.15 1.67 -3.63
C ARG A 150 11.84 1.20 -4.91
N GLU A 151 12.55 0.09 -4.83
CA GLU A 151 13.26 -0.52 -5.95
C GLU A 151 12.72 -1.94 -6.10
N VAL A 152 12.28 -2.29 -7.31
CA VAL A 152 11.94 -3.66 -7.67
C VAL A 152 12.89 -4.04 -8.80
N ASP A 153 13.77 -5.02 -8.56
CA ASP A 153 14.93 -5.32 -9.41
C ASP A 153 14.61 -5.54 -10.90
N TRP A 154 13.39 -5.95 -11.21
CA TRP A 154 12.92 -6.24 -12.57
C TRP A 154 11.95 -5.19 -13.14
N VAL A 155 11.63 -4.14 -12.37
CA VAL A 155 10.85 -2.99 -12.84
C VAL A 155 11.78 -1.96 -13.44
N MET A 156 11.36 -1.40 -14.57
CA MET A 156 12.07 -0.34 -15.28
C MET A 156 12.27 0.91 -14.38
N PRO A 157 13.48 1.52 -14.38
CA PRO A 157 13.74 2.74 -13.63
C PRO A 157 12.74 3.87 -13.94
N VAL A 158 12.48 4.72 -12.94
CA VAL A 158 11.52 5.84 -13.05
C VAL A 158 11.87 6.76 -14.22
N GLU A 159 13.14 7.05 -14.44
CA GLU A 159 13.62 7.94 -15.51
C GLU A 159 13.30 7.38 -16.89
N GLN A 160 13.46 6.07 -17.08
CA GLN A 160 13.15 5.42 -18.35
C GLN A 160 11.64 5.35 -18.57
N ARG A 161 10.86 5.07 -17.51
CA ARG A 161 9.39 5.14 -17.58
C ARG A 161 8.90 6.55 -17.92
N GLN A 162 9.48 7.60 -17.35
CA GLN A 162 9.15 8.98 -17.68
C GLN A 162 9.47 9.31 -19.14
N LYS A 163 10.65 8.90 -19.63
CA LYS A 163 11.03 9.06 -21.04
C LYS A 163 10.04 8.39 -21.98
N ILE A 164 9.53 7.20 -21.63
CA ILE A 164 8.52 6.51 -22.43
C ILE A 164 7.19 7.28 -22.36
N TRP A 165 6.76 7.68 -21.16
CA TRP A 165 5.53 8.45 -20.95
C TRP A 165 5.46 9.68 -21.86
N ASP A 166 6.53 10.49 -21.87
CA ASP A 166 6.60 11.73 -22.65
C ASP A 166 6.50 11.48 -24.17
N GLN A 167 6.85 10.28 -24.62
CA GLN A 167 6.74 9.89 -26.03
C GLN A 167 5.36 9.37 -26.40
N VAL A 168 4.71 8.59 -25.52
CA VAL A 168 3.42 7.94 -25.83
C VAL A 168 2.21 8.80 -25.45
N PHE A 169 2.39 9.76 -24.54
CA PHE A 169 1.35 10.69 -24.09
C PHE A 169 1.84 12.15 -24.14
N PRO A 170 2.18 12.67 -25.33
CA PRO A 170 2.73 14.00 -25.46
C PRO A 170 1.75 15.06 -24.92
N GLY A 171 2.24 15.91 -24.00
CA GLY A 171 1.44 16.98 -23.39
C GLY A 171 0.49 16.53 -22.27
N VAL A 172 0.44 15.24 -21.93
CA VAL A 172 -0.30 14.75 -20.77
C VAL A 172 0.61 14.79 -19.54
N LEU A 173 0.18 15.52 -18.50
CA LEU A 173 0.93 15.62 -17.25
C LEU A 173 1.00 14.25 -16.57
N CYS A 174 2.22 13.76 -16.38
CA CYS A 174 2.49 12.58 -15.55
C CYS A 174 2.43 12.95 -14.07
N SER A 175 1.91 12.05 -13.24
CA SER A 175 2.08 12.15 -11.79
C SER A 175 3.59 12.15 -11.46
N PRO A 176 4.10 13.16 -10.71
CA PRO A 176 5.53 13.30 -10.46
C PRO A 176 6.16 12.05 -9.86
N GLY A 177 7.09 11.44 -10.60
CA GLY A 177 7.81 10.23 -10.16
C GLY A 177 7.00 8.92 -10.22
N HIS A 178 5.77 8.95 -10.78
CA HIS A 178 4.89 7.78 -10.89
C HIS A 178 4.41 7.48 -12.34
N PRO A 179 5.29 7.50 -13.36
CA PRO A 179 4.90 7.13 -14.72
C PRO A 179 4.47 5.67 -14.79
N PHE A 180 3.28 5.39 -15.31
CA PHE A 180 2.73 4.03 -15.40
C PHE A 180 2.47 3.34 -14.04
N GLU A 181 2.21 4.11 -12.98
CA GLU A 181 1.72 3.56 -11.70
C GLU A 181 0.24 3.85 -11.50
N ILE A 182 -0.50 2.88 -10.95
CA ILE A 182 -1.95 3.00 -10.69
C ILE A 182 -2.23 2.42 -9.31
N VAL A 183 -2.87 3.21 -8.44
CA VAL A 183 -3.36 2.73 -7.14
C VAL A 183 -4.42 1.66 -7.34
N VAL A 184 -4.31 0.56 -6.60
CA VAL A 184 -5.37 -0.46 -6.52
C VAL A 184 -6.53 0.12 -5.69
N PRO A 185 -7.74 0.28 -6.25
CA PRO A 185 -8.87 0.82 -5.49
C PRO A 185 -9.17 0.04 -4.22
N LEU A 186 -9.59 0.72 -3.16
CA LEU A 186 -9.83 0.08 -1.85
C LEU A 186 -10.96 -0.94 -1.86
N VAL A 187 -11.92 -0.80 -2.78
CA VAL A 187 -13.04 -1.74 -2.96
C VAL A 187 -12.64 -3.00 -3.72
N THR A 188 -11.44 -3.03 -4.30
CA THR A 188 -10.93 -4.20 -5.02
C THR A 188 -10.70 -5.36 -4.05
N LYS A 189 -11.21 -6.53 -4.46
CA LYS A 189 -10.87 -7.84 -3.87
C LYS A 189 -9.43 -8.19 -4.24
N SER A 190 -8.46 -7.55 -3.57
CA SER A 190 -7.05 -7.56 -3.97
C SER A 190 -6.51 -8.98 -4.18
N MET A 191 -6.87 -9.94 -3.31
CA MET A 191 -6.34 -11.29 -3.44
C MET A 191 -6.90 -12.00 -4.67
N ALA A 192 -8.23 -12.02 -4.81
CA ALA A 192 -8.89 -12.74 -5.90
C ALA A 192 -8.72 -12.06 -7.27
N HIS A 193 -8.69 -10.73 -7.32
CA HIS A 193 -8.79 -9.97 -8.57
C HIS A 193 -7.45 -9.39 -9.05
N ILE A 194 -6.40 -9.41 -8.21
CA ILE A 194 -5.07 -8.87 -8.52
C ILE A 194 -3.97 -9.89 -8.23
N VAL A 195 -3.85 -10.36 -6.99
CA VAL A 195 -2.71 -11.21 -6.57
C VAL A 195 -2.75 -12.58 -7.22
N ASP A 196 -3.89 -13.28 -7.16
CA ASP A 196 -4.03 -14.63 -7.72
C ASP A 196 -3.86 -14.65 -9.25
N PRO A 197 -4.45 -13.72 -10.02
CA PRO A 197 -4.27 -13.69 -11.47
C PRO A 197 -2.90 -13.15 -11.89
N MET A 198 -2.10 -12.56 -10.98
CA MET A 198 -0.84 -11.89 -11.31
C MET A 198 0.15 -12.78 -12.10
N PRO A 199 0.35 -14.07 -11.77
CA PRO A 199 1.22 -14.95 -12.56
C PRO A 199 0.70 -15.15 -13.99
N GLU A 200 -0.62 -15.32 -14.15
CA GLU A 200 -1.24 -15.43 -15.48
C GLU A 200 -1.11 -14.12 -16.25
N LEU A 201 -1.43 -12.99 -15.62
CA LEU A 201 -1.29 -11.65 -16.18
C LEU A 201 0.14 -11.38 -16.68
N ASN A 202 1.15 -11.77 -15.90
CA ASN A 202 2.55 -11.66 -16.27
C ASN A 202 2.99 -12.71 -17.32
N SER A 203 2.16 -13.72 -17.61
CA SER A 203 2.39 -14.69 -18.68
C SER A 203 1.70 -14.33 -20.00
N LEU A 204 0.75 -13.38 -19.99
CA LEU A 204 0.01 -12.95 -21.18
C LEU A 204 0.93 -12.37 -22.26
N ALA A 205 0.62 -12.68 -23.52
CA ALA A 205 1.34 -12.14 -24.66
C ALA A 205 0.91 -10.68 -24.94
N PRO A 206 1.85 -9.80 -25.29
CA PRO A 206 3.24 -10.06 -25.60
C PRO A 206 4.08 -10.11 -24.32
N THR A 207 5.11 -10.95 -24.33
CA THR A 207 6.01 -11.28 -23.21
C THR A 207 6.85 -10.08 -22.70
N VAL A 208 6.50 -8.87 -23.11
CA VAL A 208 7.21 -7.62 -22.84
C VAL A 208 6.62 -6.83 -21.69
N LEU A 209 5.44 -7.15 -21.14
CA LEU A 209 4.91 -6.44 -19.97
C LEU A 209 5.07 -7.24 -18.68
N ARG A 210 5.39 -6.55 -17.59
CA ARG A 210 5.33 -7.04 -16.23
C ARG A 210 4.58 -6.04 -15.35
N ILE A 211 3.74 -6.56 -14.47
CA ILE A 211 3.02 -5.79 -13.44
C ILE A 211 3.61 -6.15 -12.08
N ALA A 212 4.14 -5.15 -11.39
CA ALA A 212 4.56 -5.28 -10.00
C ALA A 212 3.50 -4.69 -9.08
N SER A 213 3.15 -5.40 -8.00
CA SER A 213 2.45 -4.79 -6.87
C SER A 213 3.48 -4.25 -5.89
N VAL A 214 3.34 -2.99 -5.52
CA VAL A 214 4.25 -2.24 -4.64
C VAL A 214 3.47 -1.41 -3.64
N LYS A 215 4.08 -1.08 -2.51
CA LYS A 215 3.49 -0.14 -1.54
C LYS A 215 3.96 1.31 -1.77
N ARG A 216 3.01 2.25 -1.76
CA ARG A 216 3.20 3.69 -1.94
C ARG A 216 2.42 4.47 -0.88
N LEU A 217 2.59 5.80 -0.84
CA LEU A 217 1.73 6.70 -0.09
C LEU A 217 0.72 7.38 -1.03
N ASN A 218 -0.55 7.41 -0.63
CA ASN A 218 -1.58 8.20 -1.30
C ASN A 218 -1.53 9.67 -0.84
N SER A 219 -2.33 10.53 -1.48
CA SER A 219 -2.36 11.97 -1.17
C SER A 219 -2.70 12.33 0.28
N TRP A 220 -3.25 11.42 1.08
CA TRP A 220 -3.52 11.58 2.51
C TRP A 220 -2.41 11.07 3.42
N GLY A 221 -1.27 10.64 2.85
CA GLY A 221 -0.14 10.10 3.62
C GLY A 221 -0.34 8.68 4.12
N GLN A 222 -1.33 7.96 3.58
CA GLN A 222 -1.66 6.59 3.97
C GLN A 222 -1.06 5.60 2.97
N PHE A 223 -0.75 4.40 3.43
CA PHE A 223 -0.23 3.35 2.58
C PHE A 223 -1.29 2.83 1.61
N ALA A 224 -0.93 2.78 0.33
CA ALA A 224 -1.74 2.21 -0.74
C ALA A 224 -0.93 1.16 -1.51
N GLU A 225 -1.64 0.12 -1.96
CA GLU A 225 -1.11 -0.80 -2.96
C GLU A 225 -1.18 -0.12 -4.33
N ALA A 226 -0.08 -0.14 -5.08
CA ALA A 226 0.00 0.38 -6.43
C ALA A 226 0.52 -0.70 -7.38
N LEU A 227 0.01 -0.67 -8.61
CA LEU A 227 0.50 -1.49 -9.72
C LEU A 227 1.47 -0.65 -10.53
N VAL A 228 2.69 -1.16 -10.72
CA VAL A 228 3.67 -0.59 -11.63
C VAL A 228 3.69 -1.41 -12.90
N LEU A 229 3.32 -0.78 -14.01
CA LEU A 229 3.43 -1.39 -15.32
C LEU A 229 4.80 -1.08 -15.89
N SER A 230 5.50 -2.13 -16.33
CA SER A 230 6.86 -2.03 -16.83
C SER A 230 7.08 -2.95 -18.00
N ASN A 231 8.03 -2.58 -18.86
CA ASN A 231 8.60 -3.55 -19.79
C ASN A 231 9.34 -4.64 -19.00
N ALA A 232 9.34 -5.88 -19.52
CA ALA A 232 10.05 -7.01 -18.95
C ALA A 232 11.57 -6.77 -18.98
N PRO A 233 12.33 -7.33 -18.03
CA PRO A 233 13.79 -7.23 -18.04
C PRO A 233 14.38 -7.68 -19.38
N GLY A 234 15.22 -6.83 -19.98
CA GLY A 234 15.86 -7.10 -21.27
C GLY A 234 14.98 -6.87 -22.51
N ALA A 235 13.72 -6.42 -22.35
CA ALA A 235 12.91 -6.00 -23.49
C ALA A 235 13.52 -4.78 -24.19
N GLU A 236 13.52 -4.79 -25.52
CA GLU A 236 14.01 -3.67 -26.31
C GLU A 236 13.10 -2.43 -26.16
N ASP A 237 13.71 -1.26 -26.02
CA ASP A 237 13.00 0.01 -25.98
C ASP A 237 12.65 0.50 -27.40
N ASN A 238 11.62 -0.10 -28.00
CA ASN A 238 11.11 0.21 -29.34
C ASN A 238 9.66 0.74 -29.31
N GLU A 239 9.23 1.35 -30.41
CA GLU A 239 7.90 1.97 -30.54
C GLU A 239 6.76 1.02 -30.18
N ARG A 240 6.83 -0.24 -30.63
CA ARG A 240 5.80 -1.24 -30.33
C ARG A 240 5.65 -1.49 -28.84
N ASN A 241 6.76 -1.70 -28.11
CA ASN A 241 6.73 -1.99 -26.68
C ASN A 241 6.26 -0.77 -25.88
N ARG A 242 6.66 0.44 -26.28
CA ARG A 242 6.20 1.70 -25.67
C ARG A 242 4.68 1.85 -25.82
N THR A 243 4.17 1.65 -27.03
CA THR A 243 2.73 1.73 -27.33
C THR A 243 1.93 0.64 -26.63
N ASP A 244 2.45 -0.58 -26.54
CA ASP A 244 1.83 -1.65 -25.75
C ASP A 244 1.76 -1.26 -24.26
N LEU A 245 2.85 -0.75 -23.66
CA LEU A 245 2.84 -0.28 -22.27
C LEU A 245 1.77 0.81 -22.04
N ALA A 246 1.66 1.77 -22.96
CA ALA A 246 0.65 2.83 -22.93
C ALA A 246 -0.78 2.27 -22.92
N LEU A 247 -1.04 1.28 -23.78
CA LEU A 247 -2.35 0.65 -23.90
C LEU A 247 -2.76 -0.11 -22.63
N TYR A 248 -1.85 -0.91 -22.07
CA TYR A 248 -2.12 -1.62 -20.83
C TYR A 248 -2.38 -0.64 -19.68
N TYR A 249 -1.60 0.45 -19.60
CA TYR A 249 -1.84 1.49 -18.61
C TYR A 249 -3.22 2.13 -18.75
N ALA A 250 -3.63 2.51 -19.96
CA ALA A 250 -4.95 3.08 -20.19
C ALA A 250 -6.08 2.13 -19.75
N ARG A 251 -5.95 0.82 -20.04
CA ARG A 251 -6.93 -0.20 -19.63
C ARG A 251 -6.93 -0.45 -18.13
N THR A 252 -5.77 -0.51 -17.49
CA THR A 252 -5.68 -0.62 -16.03
C THR A 252 -6.26 0.61 -15.35
N LEU A 253 -6.05 1.81 -15.90
CA LEU A 253 -6.63 3.04 -15.35
C LEU A 253 -8.15 3.06 -15.48
N HIS A 254 -8.67 2.67 -16.65
CA HIS A 254 -10.10 2.52 -16.89
C HIS A 254 -10.72 1.51 -15.92
N TRP A 255 -10.08 0.35 -15.73
CA TRP A 255 -10.49 -0.65 -14.75
C TRP A 255 -10.57 -0.06 -13.33
N ALA A 256 -9.48 0.54 -12.85
CA ALA A 256 -9.40 1.08 -11.50
C ALA A 256 -10.49 2.13 -11.26
N SER A 257 -10.66 3.02 -12.23
CA SER A 257 -11.64 4.10 -12.14
C SER A 257 -13.08 3.59 -12.20
N ARG A 258 -13.39 2.61 -13.04
CA ARG A 258 -14.71 1.94 -13.03
C ARG A 258 -14.99 1.27 -11.70
N THR A 259 -14.01 0.60 -11.12
CA THR A 259 -14.14 -0.04 -9.81
C THR A 259 -14.43 1.00 -8.72
N ILE A 260 -13.78 2.17 -8.75
CA ILE A 260 -14.08 3.30 -7.85
C ILE A 260 -15.54 3.77 -8.01
N ILE A 261 -15.96 4.04 -9.25
CA ILE A 261 -17.27 4.64 -9.54
C ILE A 261 -18.41 3.69 -9.20
N THR A 262 -18.30 2.43 -9.63
CA THR A 262 -19.33 1.42 -9.43
C THR A 262 -19.31 0.80 -8.04
N GLY A 263 -18.23 0.98 -7.29
CA GLY A 263 -17.98 0.28 -6.03
C GLY A 263 -17.85 -1.24 -6.19
N THR A 264 -17.80 -1.73 -7.42
CA THR A 264 -17.84 -3.16 -7.74
C THR A 264 -16.45 -3.60 -8.20
N SER A 265 -15.90 -4.57 -7.49
CA SER A 265 -14.61 -5.19 -7.84
C SER A 265 -14.79 -6.13 -9.04
N THR A 266 -13.97 -5.96 -10.07
CA THR A 266 -13.85 -6.90 -11.20
C THR A 266 -12.40 -7.35 -11.35
N PRO A 267 -12.11 -8.57 -11.84
CA PRO A 267 -10.74 -9.01 -12.04
C PRO A 267 -10.01 -8.13 -13.06
N LEU A 268 -8.77 -7.73 -12.76
CA LEU A 268 -7.95 -6.95 -13.70
C LEU A 268 -7.73 -7.73 -15.01
N ALA A 269 -7.60 -9.06 -14.93
CA ALA A 269 -7.47 -9.93 -16.09
C ALA A 269 -8.61 -9.76 -17.11
N GLU A 270 -9.85 -9.59 -16.66
CA GLU A 270 -10.99 -9.33 -17.55
C GLU A 270 -10.85 -8.01 -18.31
N ALA A 271 -10.37 -6.96 -17.64
CA ALA A 271 -10.17 -5.65 -18.27
C ALA A 271 -9.06 -5.65 -19.34
N LEU A 272 -8.13 -6.62 -19.28
CA LEU A 272 -7.02 -6.74 -20.22
C LEU A 272 -7.29 -7.71 -21.38
N LYS A 273 -8.43 -8.42 -21.41
CA LYS A 273 -8.77 -9.36 -22.51
C LYS A 273 -8.93 -8.67 -23.86
N ASP A 274 -9.43 -7.43 -23.88
CA ASP A 274 -9.75 -6.70 -25.11
C ASP A 274 -8.55 -5.97 -25.76
N ILE A 275 -7.33 -6.16 -25.23
CA ILE A 275 -6.13 -5.48 -25.72
C ILE A 275 -5.84 -5.73 -27.20
N ALA A 276 -6.17 -6.91 -27.72
CA ALA A 276 -6.01 -7.23 -29.14
C ALA A 276 -6.84 -6.28 -30.03
N ARG A 277 -8.07 -5.97 -29.63
CA ARG A 277 -8.96 -5.07 -30.36
C ARG A 277 -8.44 -3.64 -30.36
N ASP A 278 -7.91 -3.16 -29.24
CA ASP A 278 -7.32 -1.82 -29.20
C ASP A 278 -6.02 -1.72 -29.99
N ARG A 279 -5.22 -2.79 -30.05
CA ARG A 279 -4.07 -2.85 -30.97
C ARG A 279 -4.48 -2.69 -32.42
N GLU A 280 -5.59 -3.30 -32.83
CA GLU A 280 -6.13 -3.12 -34.18
C GLU A 280 -6.54 -1.67 -34.42
N ARG A 281 -7.27 -1.06 -33.47
CA ARG A 281 -7.63 0.37 -33.54
C ARG A 281 -6.40 1.28 -33.66
N MET A 282 -5.30 0.97 -32.97
CA MET A 282 -4.06 1.74 -33.10
C MET A 282 -3.39 1.57 -34.46
N ARG A 283 -3.49 0.38 -35.08
CA ARG A 283 -3.05 0.19 -36.48
C ARG A 283 -3.90 1.00 -37.46
N ASP A 284 -5.17 1.21 -37.14
CA ASP A 284 -6.10 2.03 -37.91
C ASP A 284 -5.94 3.55 -37.63
N GLY A 285 -4.96 3.95 -36.81
CA GLY A 285 -4.57 5.34 -36.59
C GLY A 285 -5.08 6.00 -35.31
N VAL A 286 -5.77 5.27 -34.42
CA VAL A 286 -6.15 5.77 -33.09
C VAL A 286 -4.91 5.86 -32.20
N SER A 287 -4.69 6.99 -31.52
CA SER A 287 -3.54 7.11 -30.62
C SER A 287 -3.79 6.45 -29.26
N ALA A 288 -2.73 6.06 -28.54
CA ALA A 288 -2.87 5.57 -27.17
C ALA A 288 -3.48 6.62 -26.23
N GLN A 289 -3.24 7.91 -26.51
CA GLN A 289 -3.85 9.02 -25.80
C GLN A 289 -5.36 9.07 -26.02
N ASP A 290 -5.86 8.84 -27.24
CA ASP A 290 -7.31 8.79 -27.49
C ASP A 290 -7.98 7.69 -26.67
N ILE A 291 -7.32 6.53 -26.54
CA ILE A 291 -7.82 5.42 -25.72
C ILE A 291 -7.83 5.78 -24.24
N LEU A 292 -6.77 6.45 -23.75
CA LEU A 292 -6.69 6.95 -22.38
C LEU A 292 -7.79 7.97 -22.06
N MET A 293 -8.06 8.88 -23.00
CA MET A 293 -9.03 9.98 -22.84
C MET A 293 -10.48 9.54 -23.03
N GLN A 294 -10.75 8.56 -23.90
CA GLN A 294 -12.09 8.05 -24.18
C GLN A 294 -12.85 7.68 -22.89
N PHE A 295 -12.15 7.06 -21.95
CA PHE A 295 -12.72 6.73 -20.65
C PHE A 295 -13.14 7.96 -19.84
N GLN A 296 -12.34 9.03 -19.85
CA GLN A 296 -12.62 10.24 -19.09
C GLN A 296 -13.87 10.95 -19.62
N GLU A 297 -14.12 10.86 -20.93
CA GLU A 297 -15.31 11.42 -21.59
C GLU A 297 -16.61 10.72 -21.18
N GLU A 298 -16.55 9.46 -20.74
CA GLU A 298 -17.72 8.69 -20.27
C GLU A 298 -18.16 9.07 -18.84
N LEU A 299 -17.36 9.88 -18.15
CA LEU A 299 -17.58 10.21 -16.74
C LEU A 299 -18.10 11.62 -16.53
N THR A 300 -18.94 11.77 -15.51
CA THR A 300 -19.27 13.09 -14.96
C THR A 300 -18.06 13.70 -14.26
N GLN A 301 -18.01 15.03 -14.17
CA GLN A 301 -16.92 15.73 -13.46
C GLN A 301 -16.76 15.23 -12.01
N GLN A 302 -17.88 15.01 -11.30
CA GLN A 302 -17.86 14.49 -9.93
C GLN A 302 -17.21 13.09 -9.84
N GLN A 303 -17.43 12.23 -10.84
CA GLN A 303 -16.82 10.92 -10.89
C GLN A 303 -15.32 11.02 -11.21
N LEU A 304 -14.93 11.94 -12.11
CA LEU A 304 -13.53 12.21 -12.41
C LEU A 304 -12.78 12.70 -11.18
N ASP A 305 -13.33 13.69 -10.46
CA ASP A 305 -12.72 14.24 -9.25
C ASP A 305 -12.50 13.14 -8.20
N ARG A 306 -13.52 12.27 -8.00
CA ARG A 306 -13.40 11.12 -7.10
C ARG A 306 -12.31 10.15 -7.53
N CYS A 307 -12.22 9.81 -8.81
CA CYS A 307 -11.16 8.94 -9.31
C CYS A 307 -9.79 9.57 -9.15
N GLN A 308 -9.66 10.88 -9.42
CA GLN A 308 -8.40 11.60 -9.22
C GLN A 308 -7.98 11.56 -7.76
N ASP A 309 -8.88 11.82 -6.81
CA ASP A 309 -8.56 11.79 -5.38
C ASP A 309 -8.14 10.40 -4.90
N GLU A 310 -8.90 9.35 -5.24
CA GLU A 310 -8.61 7.97 -4.80
C GLU A 310 -7.34 7.38 -5.45
N LEU A 311 -7.02 7.77 -6.69
CA LEU A 311 -5.84 7.26 -7.42
C LEU A 311 -4.58 8.10 -7.22
N LYS A 312 -4.67 9.25 -6.56
CA LYS A 312 -3.53 10.17 -6.39
C LYS A 312 -2.51 9.61 -5.41
N LEU A 313 -1.31 9.42 -5.93
CA LEU A 313 -0.11 9.16 -5.14
C LEU A 313 0.54 10.46 -4.68
N MET A 314 1.20 10.42 -3.52
CA MET A 314 2.20 11.45 -3.20
C MET A 314 3.31 11.41 -4.25
N PRO A 315 4.04 12.52 -4.48
CA PRO A 315 5.25 12.48 -5.31
C PRO A 315 6.20 11.37 -4.85
N TRP A 316 6.93 10.79 -5.80
CA TRP A 316 7.91 9.76 -5.47
C TRP A 316 8.94 10.29 -4.48
N PHE A 317 9.01 9.67 -3.32
CA PHE A 317 10.01 10.03 -2.33
C PHE A 317 11.29 9.22 -2.52
N SER A 318 12.42 9.91 -2.59
CA SER A 318 13.72 9.37 -2.15
C SER A 318 13.69 9.01 -0.66
N GLN A 319 14.71 8.29 -0.15
CA GLN A 319 14.72 7.91 1.28
C GLN A 319 14.85 9.13 2.19
N ASP A 320 15.63 10.13 1.78
CA ASP A 320 15.84 11.39 2.49
C ASP A 320 14.61 12.29 2.47
N GLU A 321 13.90 12.40 1.34
CA GLU A 321 12.62 13.11 1.31
C GLU A 321 11.56 12.43 2.17
N HIS A 322 11.52 11.10 2.18
CA HIS A 322 10.61 10.35 3.04
C HIS A 322 10.96 10.52 4.52
N ALA A 323 12.24 10.46 4.88
CA ALA A 323 12.68 10.76 6.24
C ALA A 323 12.25 12.17 6.66
N SER A 324 12.39 13.14 5.76
CA SER A 324 11.96 14.53 6.00
C SER A 324 10.44 14.62 6.18
N TYR A 325 9.67 13.88 5.38
CA TYR A 325 8.23 13.76 5.50
C TYR A 325 7.83 13.21 6.89
N LEU A 326 8.40 12.07 7.31
CA LEU A 326 8.10 11.46 8.61
C LEU A 326 8.39 12.40 9.78
N VAL A 327 9.57 13.02 9.77
CA VAL A 327 9.96 13.95 10.81
C VAL A 327 9.04 15.16 10.81
N GLY A 328 8.66 15.68 9.65
CA GLY A 328 7.71 16.78 9.54
C GLY A 328 6.35 16.45 10.15
N HIS A 329 5.80 15.27 9.86
CA HIS A 329 4.55 14.82 10.44
C HIS A 329 4.64 14.64 11.95
N TRP A 330 5.73 14.06 12.45
CA TRP A 330 5.97 13.90 13.87
C TRP A 330 6.11 15.24 14.60
N LEU A 331 6.88 16.19 14.03
CA LEU A 331 7.05 17.54 14.57
C LEU A 331 5.71 18.28 14.70
N GLU A 332 4.82 18.14 13.71
CA GLU A 332 3.47 18.74 13.77
C GLU A 332 2.67 18.19 14.95
N GLY A 333 2.70 16.88 15.17
CA GLY A 333 1.97 16.23 16.26
C GLY A 333 2.49 16.60 17.65
N GLU A 334 3.79 16.88 17.77
CA GLU A 334 4.45 17.14 19.05
C GLU A 334 4.71 18.63 19.32
N ARG A 335 4.35 19.53 18.40
CA ARG A 335 4.59 20.98 18.50
C ARG A 335 4.17 21.55 19.85
N ASP A 336 2.93 21.26 20.26
CA ASP A 336 2.31 21.82 21.47
C ASP A 336 2.43 20.90 22.69
N ARG A 337 3.12 19.76 22.55
CA ARG A 337 3.22 18.70 23.58
C ARG A 337 4.61 18.60 24.22
N THR A 338 5.60 19.22 23.59
CA THR A 338 7.02 19.13 23.95
C THR A 338 7.70 20.47 23.70
N THR A 339 8.83 20.69 24.34
CA THR A 339 9.73 21.81 24.03
C THR A 339 10.58 21.52 22.79
N ALA A 340 11.10 22.56 22.14
CA ALA A 340 12.02 22.41 21.01
C ALA A 340 13.28 21.62 21.37
N GLU A 341 13.80 21.80 22.58
CA GLU A 341 14.95 21.05 23.11
C GLU A 341 14.65 19.54 23.21
N GLU A 342 13.51 19.19 23.80
CA GLU A 342 13.09 17.79 23.92
C GLU A 342 12.93 17.13 22.55
N ARG A 343 12.33 17.84 21.58
CA ARG A 343 12.21 17.31 20.21
C ARG A 343 13.57 17.08 19.57
N CYS A 344 14.52 17.98 19.78
CA CYS A 344 15.88 17.83 19.25
C CYS A 344 16.55 16.58 19.81
N ARG A 345 16.49 16.39 21.14
CA ARG A 345 17.03 15.20 21.80
C ARG A 345 16.38 13.91 21.28
N LEU A 346 15.05 13.85 21.26
CA LEU A 346 14.30 12.67 20.81
C LEU A 346 14.61 12.31 19.35
N LEU A 347 14.69 13.30 18.46
CA LEU A 347 15.03 13.06 17.05
C LEU A 347 16.47 12.61 16.88
N ARG A 348 17.44 13.13 17.65
CA ARG A 348 18.82 12.62 17.63
C ARG A 348 18.87 11.15 18.05
N ASP A 349 18.20 10.81 19.14
CA ASP A 349 18.14 9.42 19.65
C ASP A 349 17.50 8.49 18.60
N TRP A 350 16.48 8.97 17.88
CA TRP A 350 15.89 8.27 16.74
C TRP A 350 16.89 8.07 15.59
N CYS A 351 17.59 9.13 15.16
CA CYS A 351 18.61 9.03 14.10
C CYS A 351 19.75 8.06 14.45
N ASP A 352 20.11 8.00 15.74
CA ASP A 352 21.26 7.26 16.26
C ASP A 352 20.92 5.83 16.69
N LEU A 353 19.70 5.36 16.42
CA LEU A 353 19.30 3.97 16.69
C LEU A 353 20.31 2.99 16.08
N LEU A 354 20.81 2.09 16.93
CA LEU A 354 21.85 1.14 16.52
C LEU A 354 21.34 0.22 15.40
N LYS A 355 22.05 0.23 14.27
CA LYS A 355 21.76 -0.66 13.12
C LYS A 355 21.76 -2.12 13.58
N GLY A 356 20.74 -2.86 13.14
CA GLY A 356 20.55 -4.28 13.47
C GLY A 356 19.69 -4.55 14.70
N THR A 357 19.29 -3.52 15.46
CA THR A 357 18.30 -3.68 16.54
C THR A 357 16.88 -3.84 15.98
N PRO A 358 15.97 -4.55 16.69
CA PRO A 358 14.56 -4.62 16.30
C PRO A 358 13.92 -3.22 16.18
N GLN A 359 14.24 -2.28 17.09
CA GLN A 359 13.73 -0.92 16.99
C GLN A 359 14.20 -0.20 15.73
N HIS A 360 15.47 -0.34 15.35
CA HIS A 360 15.98 0.23 14.10
C HIS A 360 15.26 -0.38 12.89
N GLN A 361 15.07 -1.70 12.85
CA GLN A 361 14.38 -2.36 11.74
C GLN A 361 12.94 -1.89 11.58
N MET A 362 12.23 -1.66 12.70
CA MET A 362 10.85 -1.17 12.67
C MET A 362 10.74 0.31 12.31
N GLN A 363 11.59 1.17 12.89
CA GLN A 363 11.48 2.62 12.73
C GLN A 363 12.16 3.14 11.47
N HIS A 364 13.21 2.47 10.98
CA HIS A 364 13.97 2.89 9.80
C HIS A 364 13.74 1.94 8.61
N ILE A 365 12.61 1.23 8.57
CA ILE A 365 12.33 0.26 7.51
C ILE A 365 12.42 0.87 6.10
N ASN A 366 11.94 2.10 5.96
CA ASN A 366 11.92 2.86 4.69
C ASN A 366 13.09 3.82 4.52
N THR A 367 13.97 3.94 5.52
CA THR A 367 15.11 4.87 5.56
C THR A 367 16.43 4.15 5.90
N SER A 368 16.43 2.82 5.81
CA SER A 368 17.50 1.94 6.29
C SER A 368 18.85 2.12 5.56
N LYS A 369 18.84 2.66 4.33
CA LYS A 369 20.05 2.96 3.57
C LYS A 369 20.74 4.24 4.08
N LEU A 370 20.03 5.12 4.77
CA LEU A 370 20.58 6.36 5.30
C LEU A 370 21.53 6.10 6.48
N SER A 371 22.55 6.94 6.58
CA SER A 371 23.41 7.09 7.74
C SER A 371 22.74 7.98 8.79
N PRO A 372 23.17 7.92 10.06
CA PRO A 372 22.68 8.85 11.09
C PRO A 372 22.84 10.33 10.70
N ALA A 373 23.93 10.67 10.00
CA ALA A 373 24.15 12.04 9.52
C ALA A 373 23.11 12.46 8.45
N GLU A 374 22.78 11.57 7.51
CA GLU A 374 21.76 11.84 6.49
C GLU A 374 20.37 11.95 7.12
N LEU A 375 20.04 11.12 8.12
CA LEU A 375 18.79 11.21 8.87
C LEU A 375 18.68 12.54 9.62
N ARG A 376 19.74 12.98 10.31
CA ARG A 376 19.78 14.29 10.98
C ARG A 376 19.60 15.43 9.96
N GLY A 377 20.18 15.30 8.77
CA GLY A 377 19.96 16.23 7.66
C GLY A 377 18.49 16.33 7.26
N ALA A 378 17.83 15.19 7.08
CA ALA A 378 16.40 15.13 6.81
C ALA A 378 15.58 15.77 7.94
N CYS A 379 15.95 15.54 9.21
CA CYS A 379 15.29 16.20 10.35
C CYS A 379 15.41 17.73 10.28
N VAL A 380 16.59 18.26 9.96
CA VAL A 380 16.82 19.71 9.86
C VAL A 380 15.97 20.31 8.73
N VAL A 381 15.93 19.65 7.57
CA VAL A 381 15.11 20.09 6.43
C VAL A 381 13.64 20.13 6.80
N ALA A 382 13.13 19.04 7.40
CA ALA A 382 11.76 18.94 7.86
C ALA A 382 11.39 20.04 8.86
N TRP A 383 12.27 20.27 9.85
CA TRP A 383 12.02 21.24 10.92
C TRP A 383 12.02 22.67 10.40
N LYS A 384 12.96 23.04 9.53
CA LYS A 384 12.99 24.38 8.91
C LYS A 384 11.74 24.64 8.06
N ARG A 385 11.27 23.62 7.35
CA ARG A 385 10.00 23.69 6.61
C ARG A 385 8.84 23.92 7.58
N LYS A 386 8.75 23.16 8.67
CA LYS A 386 7.72 23.34 9.71
C LYS A 386 7.74 24.69 10.39
N ILE A 387 8.91 25.23 10.71
CA ILE A 387 9.05 26.59 11.23
C ILE A 387 8.40 27.61 10.27
N THR A 388 8.64 27.46 8.96
CA THR A 388 8.05 28.35 7.94
C THR A 388 6.53 28.19 7.85
N GLU A 389 6.02 26.96 7.91
CA GLU A 389 4.57 26.67 7.93
C GLU A 389 3.90 27.25 9.18
N TRP A 390 4.48 27.04 10.36
CA TRP A 390 3.98 27.56 11.61
C TRP A 390 4.07 29.07 11.70
N GLN A 391 5.05 29.71 11.07
CA GLN A 391 5.21 31.17 11.06
C GLN A 391 3.94 31.89 10.58
N SER A 392 3.14 31.25 9.72
CA SER A 392 1.86 31.80 9.26
C SER A 392 0.72 31.72 10.28
N VAL A 393 0.89 30.98 11.38
CA VAL A 393 -0.11 30.68 12.41
C VAL A 393 0.21 31.39 13.75
N ILE A 394 1.46 31.82 13.97
CA ILE A 394 2.01 32.27 15.27
C ILE A 394 1.87 33.79 15.50
N ASP A 395 0.97 34.49 14.82
CA ASP A 395 0.65 35.87 15.22
C ASP A 395 -0.20 35.85 16.52
N GLY A 396 0.47 35.64 17.67
CA GLY A 396 -0.14 35.81 19.00
C GLY A 396 0.15 34.75 20.08
N ASP A 397 0.95 33.71 19.83
CA ASP A 397 1.27 32.68 20.85
C ASP A 397 2.59 32.96 21.59
N PRO A 398 2.58 33.40 22.86
CA PRO A 398 3.78 33.68 23.64
C PRO A 398 4.51 32.42 24.11
N SER A 399 3.91 31.24 24.00
CA SER A 399 4.53 29.97 24.38
C SER A 399 5.44 29.40 23.27
N PHE A 400 5.37 29.98 22.07
CA PHE A 400 6.12 29.52 20.91
C PHE A 400 7.19 30.53 20.48
N SER A 401 8.44 30.07 20.38
CA SER A 401 9.58 30.90 20.02
C SER A 401 10.22 30.39 18.73
N LEU A 402 9.95 31.06 17.60
CA LEU A 402 10.59 30.77 16.31
C LEU A 402 12.12 30.79 16.38
N LYS A 403 12.66 31.64 17.26
CA LYS A 403 14.12 31.72 17.49
C LYS A 403 14.64 30.45 18.16
N ASP A 404 13.92 29.92 19.13
CA ASP A 404 14.32 28.70 19.84
C ASP A 404 14.14 27.47 18.95
N GLU A 405 13.06 27.38 18.18
CA GLU A 405 12.90 26.33 17.16
C GLU A 405 14.06 26.32 16.16
N MET A 406 14.41 27.49 15.63
CA MET A 406 15.51 27.60 14.68
C MET A 406 16.87 27.28 15.33
N HIS A 407 17.07 27.66 16.60
CA HIS A 407 18.25 27.30 17.36
C HIS A 407 18.39 25.78 17.45
N TRP A 408 17.38 25.09 17.96
CA TRP A 408 17.41 23.64 18.16
C TRP A 408 17.43 22.83 16.85
N ALA A 409 16.74 23.31 15.81
CA ALA A 409 16.84 22.70 14.48
C ALA A 409 18.28 22.71 13.95
N ASN A 410 19.03 23.81 14.12
CA ASN A 410 20.44 23.88 13.70
C ASN A 410 21.36 23.04 14.60
N GLN A 411 20.98 22.83 15.85
CA GLN A 411 21.72 22.01 16.79
C GLN A 411 21.65 20.51 16.45
N MET A 412 20.70 20.02 15.64
CA MET A 412 20.59 18.61 15.25
C MET A 412 21.89 17.96 14.73
N TRP A 413 22.82 18.75 14.21
CA TRP A 413 24.13 18.27 13.72
C TRP A 413 25.12 17.92 14.83
N GLU A 414 24.94 18.44 16.03
CA GLU A 414 25.82 18.15 17.15
C GLU A 414 25.65 16.70 17.61
N SER A 415 26.75 15.96 17.68
CA SER A 415 26.75 14.57 18.14
C SER A 415 26.50 14.50 19.65
N ASN A 416 25.77 13.48 20.11
CA ASN A 416 25.69 13.10 21.53
C ASN A 416 27.04 12.54 22.07
N ALA A 417 28.19 12.91 21.49
CA ALA A 417 29.53 12.49 21.90
C ALA A 417 29.99 13.16 23.22
N ARG A 418 29.07 13.33 24.17
CA ARG A 418 29.31 13.68 25.56
C ARG A 418 28.29 12.94 26.42
N GLU A 419 28.59 11.70 26.73
CA GLU A 419 28.30 11.07 28.02
C GLU A 419 29.39 10.04 28.33
#